data_AF-A0A5S3Z0I8-F1
#
_entry.id   AF-A0A5S3Z0I8-F1
#
_cell.length_a   1.000
_cell.length_b   1.000
_cell.length_c   1.000
_cell.angle_alpha   90.00
_cell.angle_beta   90.00
_cell.angle_gamma   90.00
#
_symmetry.space_group_name_H-M   'P 1'
#
loop_
_entity.id
_entity.type
_entity.pdbx_description
1 polymer ?
#
loop_
_entity_poly.entity_id
_entity_poly.type
_entity_poly.pdbx_seq_one_letter_code
_entity_poly.pdbx_strand_id
1 'polypeptide(L)'
;NVTGSLYADKGYVSTSLKAELAEQGIDFITGQRSNMKRQPISSWDRAMLSKRFIIETVFDQLKNMAQIDHTRHRSCISFMVNLMAGLIAYTFLTKKPSIKVTRL
;
A
#
# COMPACT_ATOMS: atom_id res chain seq x y z
N ASN A 1 12.08 2.17 13.99
CA ASN A 1 11.34 3.37 13.59
C ASN A 1 11.20 3.42 12.09
N VAL A 2 9.95 3.51 11.62
CA VAL A 2 9.63 3.78 10.21
C VAL A 2 9.35 5.26 10.09
N THR A 3 9.99 5.94 9.15
CA THR A 3 9.85 7.38 8.92
C THR A 3 9.77 7.63 7.41
N GLY A 4 9.14 8.73 7.01
CA GLY A 4 9.05 9.14 5.60
C GLY A 4 7.63 9.17 5.05
N SER A 5 7.51 9.14 3.72
CA SER A 5 6.25 9.35 3.02
C SER A 5 5.44 8.05 2.87
N LEU A 6 4.22 8.04 3.41
CA LEU A 6 3.26 6.94 3.27
C LEU A 6 2.19 7.32 2.24
N TYR A 7 2.22 6.67 1.08
CA TYR A 7 1.24 6.88 0.01
C TYR A 7 0.11 5.86 0.10
N ALA A 8 -1.14 6.33 0.07
CA ALA A 8 -2.30 5.45 0.11
C ALA A 8 -3.37 5.81 -0.92
N ASP A 9 -4.34 4.91 -1.07
CA ASP A 9 -5.52 5.17 -1.87
C ASP A 9 -6.42 6.24 -1.22
N LYS A 10 -7.44 6.68 -1.94
CA LYS A 10 -8.33 7.78 -1.57
C LYS A 10 -9.32 7.35 -0.47
N GLY A 11 -8.82 7.18 0.76
CA GLY A 11 -9.59 6.75 1.92
C GLY A 11 -10.15 7.87 2.82
N TYR A 12 -11.13 7.53 3.66
CA TYR A 12 -11.47 8.34 4.83
C TYR A 12 -10.43 8.01 5.88
N VAL A 13 -9.42 8.87 6.02
CA VAL A 13 -8.49 8.81 7.15
C VAL A 13 -8.86 9.92 8.11
N SER A 14 -9.05 9.56 9.38
CA SER A 14 -9.36 10.54 10.42
C SER A 14 -8.22 11.56 10.53
N THR A 15 -8.58 12.79 10.86
CA THR A 15 -7.60 13.83 11.17
C THR A 15 -6.71 13.43 12.33
N SER A 16 -7.24 12.66 13.29
CA SER A 16 -6.48 12.09 14.40
C SER A 16 -5.38 11.15 13.95
N LEU A 17 -5.66 10.22 13.03
CA LEU A 17 -4.66 9.27 12.54
C LEU A 17 -3.56 9.99 11.75
N LYS A 18 -3.90 11.04 10.98
CA LYS A 18 -2.87 11.85 10.31
C LYS A 18 -1.94 12.55 11.31
N ALA A 19 -2.49 13.08 12.40
CA ALA A 19 -1.70 13.74 13.42
C ALA A 19 -0.77 12.75 14.16
N GLU A 20 -1.28 11.56 14.49
CA GLU A 20 -0.48 10.49 15.11
C GLU A 20 0.66 10.03 14.19
N LEU A 21 0.38 9.81 12.91
CA LEU A 21 1.42 9.46 11.93
C LEU A 21 2.47 10.57 11.78
N ALA A 22 2.04 11.84 11.79
CA ALA A 22 2.95 12.97 11.72
C ALA A 22 3.87 13.06 12.95
N GLU A 23 3.38 12.75 14.15
CA GLU A 23 4.19 12.68 15.37
C GLU A 23 5.28 11.60 15.26
N GLN A 24 4.98 10.50 14.56
CA GLN A 24 5.94 9.43 14.26
C GLN A 24 6.90 9.76 13.10
N GLY A 25 6.80 10.95 12.50
CA GLY A 25 7.62 11.35 11.36
C GLY A 25 7.17 10.69 10.04
N ILE A 26 5.90 10.29 9.95
CA ILE A 26 5.29 9.70 8.76
C ILE A 26 4.39 10.74 8.09
N ASP A 27 4.75 11.14 6.88
CA ASP A 27 3.93 12.03 6.07
C ASP A 27 2.89 11.22 5.28
N PHE A 28 1.63 11.32 5.69
CA PHE A 28 0.54 10.52 5.12
C PHE A 28 -0.12 11.22 3.92
N ILE A 29 0.21 10.74 2.72
CA ILE A 29 -0.13 11.37 1.45
C ILE A 29 -1.20 10.55 0.73
N THR A 30 -2.33 11.20 0.42
CA THR A 30 -3.44 10.60 -0.32
C THR A 30 -3.96 11.51 -1.41
N GLY A 31 -4.65 10.91 -2.39
CA GLY A 31 -5.39 11.69 -3.38
C GLY A 31 -6.50 12.51 -2.73
N GLN A 32 -6.66 13.77 -3.14
CA GLN A 32 -7.74 14.63 -2.65
C GLN A 32 -9.12 14.22 -3.17
N ARG A 33 -10.14 14.42 -2.33
CA ARG A 33 -11.54 14.24 -2.70
C ARG A 33 -12.13 15.53 -3.27
N SER A 34 -13.14 15.38 -4.11
CA SER A 34 -13.88 16.52 -4.68
C SER A 34 -14.46 17.44 -3.60
N ASN A 35 -14.89 16.86 -2.48
CA ASN A 35 -15.50 17.59 -1.36
C ASN A 35 -14.47 18.05 -0.29
N MET A 36 -13.17 17.86 -0.51
CA MET A 36 -12.13 18.35 0.40
C MET A 36 -11.58 19.69 -0.08
N LYS A 37 -11.17 20.53 0.87
CA LYS A 37 -10.38 21.72 0.55
C LYS A 37 -9.09 21.30 -0.15
N ARG A 38 -8.75 21.99 -1.24
CA ARG A 38 -7.51 21.75 -1.96
C ARG A 38 -6.33 22.04 -1.05
N GLN A 39 -5.45 21.07 -0.90
CA GLN A 39 -4.16 21.23 -0.23
C GLN A 39 -3.03 21.19 -1.26
N PRO A 40 -1.94 21.93 -1.05
CA PRO A 40 -0.76 21.82 -1.90
C PRO A 40 -0.18 20.41 -1.77
N ILE A 41 0.13 19.78 -2.91
CA ILE A 41 0.81 18.49 -2.99
C ILE A 41 2.04 18.75 -3.87
N SER A 42 3.21 18.27 -3.45
CA SER A 42 4.44 18.46 -4.24
C SER A 42 4.34 17.74 -5.59
N SER A 43 5.11 18.19 -6.58
CA SER A 43 5.17 17.52 -7.89
C SER A 43 5.59 16.05 -7.75
N TRP A 44 6.51 15.77 -6.83
CA TRP A 44 6.97 14.42 -6.52
C TRP A 44 5.85 13.55 -5.96
N ASP A 45 5.11 14.06 -4.97
CA ASP A 45 4.01 13.33 -4.36
C ASP A 45 2.88 13.06 -5.34
N ARG A 46 2.58 14.02 -6.21
CA ARG A 46 1.64 13.83 -7.30
C ARG A 46 2.11 12.74 -8.27
N ALA A 47 3.39 12.72 -8.62
CA ALA A 47 3.95 11.69 -9.49
C ALA A 47 3.88 10.31 -8.82
N MET A 48 4.21 10.20 -7.54
CA MET A 48 4.11 8.95 -6.78
C MET A 48 2.65 8.48 -6.64
N LEU A 49 1.71 9.40 -6.36
CA LEU A 49 0.28 9.10 -6.35
C LEU A 49 -0.23 8.60 -7.71
N SER A 50 0.39 8.97 -8.84
CA SER A 50 0.04 8.44 -10.17
C SER A 50 0.50 6.99 -10.38
N LYS A 51 1.49 6.54 -9.61
CA LYS A 51 2.07 5.19 -9.69
C LYS A 51 1.46 4.20 -8.67
N ARG A 52 0.34 4.55 -8.04
CA ARG A 52 -0.37 3.70 -7.06
C ARG A 52 -0.84 2.35 -7.61
N PHE A 53 -0.89 2.16 -8.92
CA PHE A 53 -1.14 0.85 -9.57
C PHE A 53 -0.14 -0.23 -9.13
N ILE A 54 1.04 0.15 -8.60
CA ILE A 54 1.99 -0.81 -8.03
C ILE A 54 1.37 -1.62 -6.88
N ILE A 55 0.47 -1.02 -6.09
CA ILE A 55 -0.21 -1.69 -4.98
C ILE A 55 -1.10 -2.81 -5.53
N GLU A 56 -1.88 -2.53 -6.57
CA GLU A 56 -2.68 -3.54 -7.27
C GLU A 56 -1.80 -4.64 -7.85
N THR A 57 -0.63 -4.28 -8.38
CA THR A 57 0.35 -5.27 -8.89
C THR A 57 0.84 -6.18 -7.78
N VAL A 58 1.19 -5.65 -6.60
CA VAL A 58 1.58 -6.47 -5.43
C VAL A 58 0.45 -7.40 -5.01
N PHE A 59 -0.79 -6.90 -4.93
CA PHE A 59 -1.94 -7.74 -4.61
C PHE A 59 -2.18 -8.84 -5.64
N ASP A 60 -2.02 -8.54 -6.93
CA ASP A 60 -2.12 -9.54 -7.98
C ASP A 60 -1.05 -10.64 -7.85
N GLN A 61 0.19 -10.24 -7.56
CA GLN A 61 1.28 -11.17 -7.28
C GLN A 61 1.00 -12.06 -6.06
N LEU A 62 0.44 -11.51 -4.99
CA LEU A 62 0.05 -12.29 -3.81
C LEU A 62 -1.05 -13.31 -4.14
N LYS A 63 -2.06 -12.93 -4.91
CA LYS A 63 -3.12 -13.85 -5.35
C LYS A 63 -2.59 -14.95 -6.26
N ASN A 64 -1.80 -14.59 -7.27
CA ASN A 64 -1.42 -15.51 -8.35
C ASN A 64 -0.16 -16.32 -8.03
N MET A 65 0.85 -15.73 -7.38
CA MET A 65 2.10 -16.46 -7.05
C MET A 65 2.04 -17.08 -5.66
N ALA A 66 1.50 -16.36 -4.68
CA ALA A 66 1.38 -16.88 -3.32
C ALA A 66 0.04 -17.61 -3.06
N GLN A 67 -0.86 -17.66 -4.05
CA GLN A 67 -2.08 -18.49 -4.04
C GLN A 67 -2.99 -18.24 -2.81
N ILE A 68 -2.94 -17.02 -2.25
CA ILE A 68 -3.63 -16.69 -0.99
C ILE A 68 -5.16 -16.75 -1.10
N ASP A 69 -5.70 -16.58 -2.30
CA ASP A 69 -7.15 -16.54 -2.57
C ASP A 69 -7.70 -17.88 -3.06
N HIS A 70 -6.86 -18.73 -3.66
CA HIS A 70 -7.29 -19.98 -4.30
C HIS A 70 -7.56 -21.12 -3.29
N THR A 71 -7.20 -20.94 -2.02
CA THR A 71 -7.43 -21.97 -0.99
C THR A 71 -8.76 -21.74 -0.28
N ARG A 72 -9.68 -22.71 -0.40
CA ARG A 72 -10.96 -22.68 0.34
C ARG A 72 -10.76 -23.14 1.78
N HIS A 73 -10.53 -22.19 2.68
CA HIS A 73 -10.34 -22.48 4.10
C HIS A 73 -11.67 -22.80 4.81
N ARG A 74 -11.64 -23.83 5.67
CA ARG A 74 -12.78 -24.21 6.52
C ARG A 74 -12.74 -23.59 7.93
N SER A 75 -11.67 -22.84 8.24
CA SER A 75 -11.46 -22.16 9.53
C SER A 75 -10.66 -20.88 9.31
N CYS A 76 -10.97 -19.83 10.07
CA CYS A 76 -10.23 -18.56 10.06
C CYS A 76 -8.76 -18.74 10.46
N ILE A 77 -8.46 -19.67 11.36
CA ILE A 77 -7.08 -19.94 11.80
C ILE A 77 -6.26 -20.48 10.63
N SER A 78 -6.81 -21.45 9.90
CA SER A 78 -6.15 -22.01 8.72
C SER A 78 -5.97 -20.98 7.61
N PHE A 79 -6.92 -20.06 7.44
CA PHE A 79 -6.78 -18.93 6.53
C PHE A 79 -5.63 -18.01 6.96
N MET A 80 -5.55 -17.61 8.22
CA MET A 80 -4.48 -16.74 8.72
C MET A 80 -3.10 -17.37 8.56
N VAL A 81 -2.95 -18.67 8.85
CA VAL A 81 -1.70 -19.40 8.65
C VAL A 81 -1.30 -19.40 7.16
N ASN A 82 -2.25 -19.67 6.26
CA ASN A 82 -1.98 -19.66 4.82
C ASN A 82 -1.63 -18.25 4.30
N LEU A 83 -2.34 -17.22 4.78
CA LEU A 83 -2.04 -15.82 4.45
C LEU A 83 -0.62 -15.45 4.89
N MET A 84 -0.24 -15.78 6.12
CA MET A 84 1.11 -15.53 6.63
C MET A 84 2.17 -16.29 5.82
N ALA A 85 1.92 -17.56 5.51
CA ALA A 85 2.81 -18.35 4.66
C ALA A 85 2.97 -17.73 3.26
N GLY A 86 1.88 -17.26 2.65
CA GLY A 86 1.91 -16.57 1.35
C GLY A 86 2.68 -15.25 1.39
N LEU A 87 2.52 -14.46 2.47
CA LEU A 87 3.29 -13.23 2.68
C LEU A 87 4.78 -13.51 2.87
N ILE A 88 5.13 -14.56 3.62
CA ILE A 88 6.52 -15.00 3.79
C ILE A 88 7.10 -15.45 2.43
N ALA A 89 6.37 -16.29 1.68
CA ALA A 89 6.78 -16.74 0.36
C ALA A 89 7.02 -15.56 -0.60
N TYR A 90 6.17 -14.53 -0.54
CA TYR A 90 6.35 -13.29 -1.29
C TYR A 90 7.70 -12.61 -1.03
N THR A 91 8.21 -12.66 0.20
CA THR A 91 9.50 -12.02 0.53
C THR A 91 10.68 -12.67 -0.22
N PHE A 92 10.58 -13.96 -0.53
CA PHE A 92 11.58 -14.77 -1.24
C PHE A 92 11.50 -14.66 -2.77
N LEU A 93 10.50 -13.97 -3.32
CA LEU A 93 10.44 -13.75 -4.77
C LEU A 93 11.62 -12.90 -5.25
N THR A 94 12.27 -13.38 -6.31
CA THR A 94 13.43 -12.71 -6.92
C THR A 94 13.06 -11.40 -7.61
N LYS A 95 11.83 -11.28 -8.14
CA LYS A 95 11.36 -10.10 -8.87
C LYS A 95 10.16 -9.47 -8.19
N LYS A 96 10.41 -8.35 -7.52
CA LYS A 96 9.38 -7.49 -6.92
C LYS A 96 8.96 -6.40 -7.91
N PRO A 97 7.70 -5.94 -7.85
CA PRO A 97 7.24 -4.88 -8.72
C PRO A 97 7.94 -3.59 -8.30
N SER A 98 8.38 -2.81 -9.29
CA SER A 98 9.21 -1.62 -9.07
C SER A 98 8.73 -0.49 -9.95
N ILE A 99 8.71 0.72 -9.42
CA ILE A 99 8.44 1.92 -10.21
C ILE A 99 9.73 2.34 -10.90
N LYS A 100 9.69 2.47 -12.23
CA LYS A 100 10.79 3.10 -12.98
C LYS A 100 10.71 4.62 -12.84
N VAL A 101 11.64 5.19 -12.08
CA VAL A 101 11.72 6.62 -11.75
C VAL A 101 12.14 7.49 -12.95
N THR A 102 12.70 6.90 -14.01
CA THR A 102 13.17 7.62 -15.22
C THR A 102 12.05 8.38 -15.98
N ARG A 103 10.78 8.23 -15.58
CA ARG A 103 9.62 8.95 -16.16
C ARG A 103 8.74 9.62 -15.09
N LEU A 104 9.29 9.95 -13.91
CA LEU A 104 8.60 10.74 -12.88
C LEU A 104 8.76 12.24 -13.12
#